data_AF-A0A7X3AU67-F1
#
_entry.id   AF-A0A7X3AU67-F1
#
_cell.length_a   1.000
_cell.length_b   1.000
_cell.length_c   1.000
_cell.angle_alpha   90.00
_cell.angle_beta   90.00
_cell.angle_gamma   90.00
#
_symmetry.space_group_name_H-M   'P 1'
#
loop_
_entity.id
_entity.type
_entity.pdbx_description
1 polymer ?
#
loop_
_entity_poly.entity_id
_entity_poly.type
_entity_poly.pdbx_seq_one_letter_code
_entity_poly.pdbx_strand_id
1 'polypeptide(L)'
;MTSISETLFDTYGDSLMQEYAPYDEAEILAALDRMSMPQDMQIQVCDLLSSCYLRWGTAAFAIGLGLGLSLMQDCSGRRLRI
;
A
#
# COMPACT_ATOMS: atom_id res chain seq x y z
N MET A 1 18.11 -2.92 -3.57
CA MET A 1 17.66 -4.24 -3.09
C MET A 1 16.30 -4.00 -2.48
N THR A 2 15.24 -4.55 -3.07
CA THR A 2 13.88 -4.41 -2.53
C THR A 2 13.75 -5.28 -1.28
N SER A 3 13.03 -4.80 -0.27
CA SER A 3 12.77 -5.59 0.94
C SER A 3 11.82 -6.75 0.66
N ILE A 4 11.85 -7.81 1.47
CA ILE A 4 10.91 -8.93 1.31
C ILE A 4 9.45 -8.47 1.47
N SER A 5 9.23 -7.44 2.28
CA SER A 5 7.93 -6.80 2.48
C SER A 5 7.44 -6.09 1.23
N GLU A 6 8.31 -5.36 0.51
CA GLU A 6 7.98 -4.76 -0.79
C GLU A 6 7.59 -5.84 -1.80
N THR A 7 8.37 -6.92 -1.89
CA THR A 7 8.06 -8.00 -2.85
C THR A 7 6.72 -8.67 -2.55
N LEU A 8 6.40 -8.88 -1.26
CA LEU A 8 5.10 -9.43 -0.86
C LEU A 8 3.96 -8.44 -1.08
N PHE A 9 4.21 -7.15 -0.86
CA PHE A 9 3.23 -6.11 -1.16
C PHE A 9 2.94 -6.05 -2.67
N ASP A 10 3.97 -6.00 -3.52
CA ASP A 10 3.80 -5.97 -4.98
C ASP A 10 3.05 -7.20 -5.52
N THR A 11 3.24 -8.36 -4.87
CA THR A 11 2.61 -9.62 -5.31
C THR A 11 1.17 -9.78 -4.82
N TYR A 12 0.89 -9.36 -3.58
CA TYR A 12 -0.39 -9.66 -2.90
C TYR A 12 -1.09 -8.44 -2.31
N GLY A 13 -0.32 -7.46 -1.85
CA GLY A 13 -0.85 -6.26 -1.20
C GLY A 13 -1.39 -5.23 -2.19
N ASP A 14 -0.73 -5.03 -3.32
CA ASP A 14 -1.10 -4.02 -4.32
C ASP A 14 -2.47 -4.29 -4.94
N SER A 15 -2.72 -5.54 -5.36
CA SER A 15 -4.02 -5.95 -5.90
C SER A 15 -5.15 -5.79 -4.88
N LEU A 16 -4.86 -6.01 -3.59
CA LEU A 16 -5.81 -5.82 -2.50
C LEU A 16 -6.08 -4.34 -2.24
N MET A 17 -5.05 -3.49 -2.31
CA MET A 17 -5.21 -2.04 -2.20
C MET A 17 -6.02 -1.48 -3.36
N GLN A 18 -5.82 -1.97 -4.59
CA GLN A 18 -6.63 -1.57 -5.75
C GLN A 18 -8.11 -1.95 -5.60
N GLU A 19 -8.42 -3.04 -4.90
CA GLU A 19 -9.81 -3.45 -4.64
C GLU A 19 -10.50 -2.55 -3.61
N TYR A 20 -9.82 -2.22 -2.50
CA TYR A 20 -10.45 -1.52 -1.37
C TYR A 20 -10.23 0.00 -1.35
N ALA A 21 -9.12 0.48 -1.89
CA ALA A 21 -8.71 1.87 -1.91
C ALA A 21 -7.84 2.16 -3.16
N PRO A 22 -8.47 2.15 -4.35
CA PRO A 22 -7.76 2.36 -5.61
C PRO A 22 -7.10 3.74 -5.63
N TYR A 23 -5.84 3.76 -6.05
CA TYR A 23 -5.14 5.00 -6.36
C TYR A 23 -5.46 5.38 -7.81
N ASP A 24 -6.35 6.34 -8.01
CA ASP A 24 -6.71 6.84 -9.34
C ASP A 24 -5.86 8.06 -9.70
N GLU A 25 -4.79 7.80 -10.46
CA GLU A 25 -3.90 8.84 -10.96
C GLU A 25 -4.62 9.83 -11.88
N ALA A 26 -5.60 9.39 -12.66
CA ALA A 26 -6.35 10.25 -13.57
C ALA A 26 -7.27 11.22 -12.79
N GLU A 27 -7.89 10.75 -11.71
CA GLU A 27 -8.67 11.62 -10.82
C GLU A 27 -7.79 12.67 -10.15
N ILE A 28 -6.60 12.29 -9.68
CA ILE A 28 -5.62 13.19 -9.07
C ILE A 28 -5.16 14.24 -10.08
N LEU A 29 -4.77 13.84 -11.29
CA LEU A 29 -4.37 14.77 -12.35
C LEU A 29 -5.50 15.74 -12.71
N ALA A 30 -6.74 15.26 -12.82
CA ALA A 30 -7.90 16.13 -13.07
C ALA A 30 -8.16 17.13 -11.93
N ALA A 31 -7.89 16.75 -10.68
CA ALA A 31 -7.99 17.66 -9.54
C ALA A 31 -6.87 18.73 -9.56
N LEU A 32 -5.64 18.35 -9.91
CA LEU A 32 -4.52 19.27 -10.02
C LEU A 32 -4.68 20.25 -11.18
N ASP A 33 -5.23 19.79 -12.31
CA ASP A 33 -5.53 20.63 -13.47
C ASP A 33 -6.55 21.73 -13.13
N ARG A 34 -7.59 21.40 -12.35
CA ARG A 34 -8.58 22.38 -11.86
C ARG A 34 -7.97 23.47 -10.98
N MET A 35 -6.82 23.23 -10.36
CA MET A 35 -6.09 24.21 -9.56
C MET A 35 -5.20 25.13 -10.41
N SER A 36 -5.27 25.03 -11.75
CA SER A 36 -4.42 25.77 -12.70
C SER A 36 -2.93 25.55 -12.44
N MET A 37 -2.58 24.35 -11.97
CA MET A 37 -1.20 23.99 -11.65
C MET A 37 -0.40 23.75 -12.93
N PRO A 38 0.84 24.23 -13.04
CA PRO A 38 1.73 23.93 -14.19
C PRO A 38 1.99 22.42 -14.33
N GLN A 39 2.06 21.92 -15.56
CA GLN A 39 2.16 20.48 -15.85
C GLN A 39 3.40 19.82 -15.23
N ASP A 40 4.53 20.51 -15.19
CA ASP A 40 5.76 20.08 -14.51
C ASP A 40 5.56 19.92 -13.00
N MET A 41 4.82 20.82 -12.38
CA MET A 41 4.45 20.74 -10.96
C MET A 41 3.42 19.63 -10.71
N GLN A 42 2.46 19.42 -11.62
CA GLN A 42 1.50 18.33 -11.51
C GLN A 42 2.20 16.97 -11.49
N ILE A 43 3.17 16.75 -12.39
CA ILE A 43 3.97 15.52 -12.44
C ILE A 43 4.71 15.30 -11.11
N GLN A 44 5.37 16.33 -10.57
CA GLN A 44 6.07 16.22 -9.29
C GLN A 44 5.14 15.87 -8.12
N VAL A 45 3.94 16.44 -8.11
CA VAL A 45 2.94 16.14 -7.08
C VAL A 45 2.41 14.71 -7.22
N CYS A 46 2.10 14.27 -8.44
CA CYS A 46 1.70 12.89 -8.70
C CYS A 46 2.78 11.88 -8.29
N ASP A 47 4.04 12.13 -8.63
CA ASP A 47 5.17 11.28 -8.23
C ASP A 47 5.29 11.21 -6.70
N LEU A 48 5.14 12.34 -6.02
CA LEU A 48 5.18 12.39 -4.56
C LEU A 48 4.03 11.62 -3.91
N LEU A 49 2.80 11.78 -4.44
CA LEU A 49 1.61 11.09 -3.94
C LEU A 49 1.72 9.58 -4.18
N SER A 50 2.17 9.16 -5.36
CA SER A 50 2.42 7.75 -5.69
C SER A 50 3.49 7.14 -4.78
N SER A 51 4.60 7.84 -4.54
CA SER A 51 5.63 7.40 -3.60
C SER A 51 5.10 7.26 -2.16
N CYS A 52 4.27 8.20 -1.71
CA CYS A 52 3.63 8.13 -0.40
C CYS A 52 2.65 6.94 -0.31
N TYR A 53 1.84 6.75 -1.34
CA TYR A 53 0.89 5.64 -1.43
C TYR A 53 1.61 4.29 -1.32
N LEU A 54 2.63 4.05 -2.14
CA LEU A 54 3.41 2.80 -2.12
C LEU A 54 4.09 2.57 -0.76
N ARG A 55 4.70 3.62 -0.20
CA ARG A 55 5.40 3.52 1.10
C ARG A 55 4.44 3.20 2.24
N TRP A 56 3.32 3.90 2.33
CA TRP A 56 2.33 3.67 3.38
C TRP A 56 1.57 2.37 3.18
N GLY A 57 1.23 2.03 1.94
CA GLY A 57 0.63 0.74 1.58
C GLY A 57 1.51 -0.44 1.99
N THR A 58 2.79 -0.41 1.61
CA THR A 58 3.76 -1.44 1.98
C THR A 58 3.92 -1.57 3.50
N ALA A 59 4.01 -0.45 4.21
CA ALA A 59 4.14 -0.45 5.67
C ALA A 59 2.89 -1.01 6.37
N ALA A 60 1.70 -0.57 5.96
CA ALA A 60 0.43 -1.04 6.50
C ALA A 60 0.24 -2.54 6.23
N PHE A 61 0.55 -2.99 5.01
CA PHE A 61 0.53 -4.40 4.64
C PHE A 61 1.49 -5.25 5.47
N ALA A 62 2.74 -4.79 5.66
CA ALA A 62 3.73 -5.51 6.46
C ALA A 62 3.28 -5.66 7.93
N ILE A 63 2.72 -4.60 8.51
CA ILE A 63 2.15 -4.64 9.87
C ILE A 63 0.96 -5.61 9.93
N GLY A 64 0.02 -5.51 9.00
CA GLY A 64 -1.15 -6.37 8.94
C GLY A 64 -0.79 -7.86 8.76
N LEU A 65 0.15 -8.15 7.87
CA LEU A 65 0.68 -9.50 7.67
C LEU A 65 1.35 -10.03 8.94
N GLY A 66 2.19 -9.23 9.59
CA GLY A 66 2.84 -9.60 10.84
C GLY A 66 1.84 -9.94 11.94
N LEU A 67 0.83 -9.09 12.14
CA LEU A 67 -0.24 -9.32 13.11
C LEU A 67 -1.05 -10.58 12.78
N GLY A 68 -1.42 -10.77 11.52
CA GLY A 68 -2.16 -11.96 11.07
C GLY A 68 -1.40 -13.25 11.36
N LEU A 69 -0.10 -13.29 11.04
CA LEU A 69 0.75 -14.45 11.31
C LEU A 69 0.90 -14.73 12.81
N SER A 70 1.12 -13.69 13.63
CA SER A 70 1.21 -13.86 15.10
C SER A 70 -0.08 -14.42 15.70
N LEU A 71 -1.24 -13.90 15.29
CA LEU A 71 -2.54 -14.40 15.76
C LEU A 71 -2.81 -15.84 15.33
N MET A 72 -2.40 -16.23 14.12
CA MET A 72 -2.53 -17.62 13.65
C MET A 72 -1.63 -18.57 14.43
N GLN A 73 -0.43 -18.14 14.81
CA GLN A 73 0.49 -18.91 15.65
C GLN A 73 -0.08 -19.12 17.06
N ASP A 74 -0.67 -18.09 17.66
CA ASP A 74 -1.30 -18.16 18.99
C ASP A 74 -2.54 -19.07 19.02
N CYS A 75 -3.29 -19.12 17.92
CA CYS A 75 -4.43 -20.04 17.76
C CYS A 75 -3.96 -21.49 17.57
N SER A 76 -2.87 -21.69 16.84
CA SER A 76 -2.30 -23.02 16.57
C SER A 76 -1.57 -23.60 17.77
N GLY A 77 -0.94 -22.76 18.60
CA GLY A 77 -0.22 -23.15 19.83
C GLY A 77 -1.13 -23.55 21.00
N ARG A 78 -2.39 -23.11 21.02
CA ARG A 78 -3.38 -23.49 22.06
C ARG A 78 -4.08 -24.83 21.83
N ARG A 79 -3.78 -25.54 20.74
CA ARG A 79 -4.43 -26.82 20.38
C ARG A 79 -3.66 -28.09 20.79
N LEU A 80 -2.62 -27.98 21.62
CA LEU A 80 -1.83 -29.10 22.14
C LEU A 80 -1.59 -29.00 23.65
N ARG A 81 -2.66 -28.90 24.44
CA ARG A 81 -2.65 -29.37 25.83
C ARG A 81 -3.83 -30.31 26.01
N ILE A 82 -3.60 -31.56 25.64
CA ILE A 82 -4.34 -32.73 26.13
C ILE A 82 -3.64 -33.17 27.41
#